data_AF-A0A7C3UST0-F1
#
_entry.id   AF-A0A7C3UST0-F1
#
_cell.length_a   1.000
_cell.length_b   1.000
_cell.length_c   1.000
_cell.angle_alpha   90.00
_cell.angle_beta   90.00
_cell.angle_gamma   90.00
#
_symmetry.space_group_name_H-M   'P 1'
#
loop_
_entity.id
_entity.type
_entity.pdbx_description
1 polymer ?
#
loop_
_entity_poly.entity_id
_entity_poly.type
_entity_poly.pdbx_seq_one_letter_code
_entity_poly.pdbx_strand_id
1 'polypeptide(L)' 'MTTEDSENDQLVSGSGGDNGSPMVRRKTAPLVDGVLVIAEGASDPVVRADLTEAAAVALHVAPYQVLVLPRGGGQ' A
#
# COMPACT_ATOMS: atom_id res chain seq x y z
N MET A 1 -4.72 -15.41 41.44
CA MET A 1 -3.79 -14.61 40.61
C MET A 1 -4.65 -14.03 39.51
N THR A 2 -4.89 -12.73 39.58
CA THR A 2 -5.84 -11.96 38.78
C THR A 2 -5.16 -11.44 37.53
N THR A 3 -5.82 -11.58 36.38
CA THR A 3 -5.63 -10.71 35.21
C THR A 3 -6.99 -10.54 34.55
N GLU A 4 -7.73 -9.53 35.01
CA GLU A 4 -8.79 -8.86 34.25
C GLU A 4 -8.07 -7.86 33.36
N ASP A 5 -8.14 -8.07 32.04
CA ASP A 5 -7.67 -7.10 31.06
C ASP A 5 -8.92 -6.38 30.52
N SER A 6 -9.10 -5.13 30.94
CA SER A 6 -10.22 -4.27 30.53
C SER A 6 -9.73 -3.24 29.51
N GLU A 7 -9.78 -3.59 28.22
CA GLU A 7 -9.68 -2.60 27.14
C GLU A 7 -11.02 -1.85 27.04
N ASN A 8 -11.09 -0.68 27.67
CA ASN A 8 -12.27 0.19 27.64
C ASN A 8 -12.10 1.28 26.58
N ASP A 9 -12.38 0.96 25.32
CA ASP A 9 -12.49 1.94 24.24
C ASP A 9 -13.87 2.64 24.32
N GLN A 10 -13.96 3.63 25.22
CA GLN A 10 -15.17 4.45 25.35
C GLN A 10 -15.24 5.47 24.20
N LEU A 11 -15.97 5.10 23.16
CA LEU A 11 -16.49 6.04 22.17
C LEU A 11 -17.54 6.95 22.86
N VAL A 12 -17.14 8.19 23.17
CA VAL A 12 -18.03 9.22 23.73
C VAL A 12 -19.06 9.64 22.68
N SER A 13 -20.16 8.89 22.59
CA SER A 13 -21.34 9.28 21.83
C SER A 13 -21.99 10.44 22.57
N GLY A 14 -21.67 11.66 22.16
CA GLY A 14 -22.27 12.89 22.66
C GLY A 14 -23.79 12.81 22.50
N SER A 15 -24.49 12.55 23.61
CA SER A 15 -25.94 12.66 23.67
C SER A 15 -26.29 14.13 23.81
N GLY A 16 -26.28 14.83 22.67
CA GLY A 16 -26.75 16.19 22.52
C GLY A 16 -27.37 16.29 21.13
N GLY A 17 -28.62 16.74 21.08
CA GLY A 17 -29.46 16.68 19.90
C GLY A 17 -28.82 17.20 18.62
N ASP A 18 -29.24 16.58 17.52
CA ASP A 18 -29.09 17.00 16.14
C ASP A 18 -27.65 17.08 15.55
N ASN A 19 -27.38 16.10 14.69
CA ASN A 19 -26.47 16.17 13.55
C ASN A 19 -24.95 16.05 13.76
N GLY A 20 -24.49 15.44 14.85
CA GLY A 20 -23.09 15.01 15.02
C GLY A 20 -22.72 13.78 14.17
N SER A 21 -22.73 13.89 12.85
CA SER A 21 -22.25 12.82 11.97
C SER A 21 -20.76 12.55 12.24
N PRO A 22 -20.34 11.32 12.58
CA PRO A 22 -18.93 11.03 12.83
C PRO A 22 -18.14 11.18 11.52
N MET A 23 -17.33 12.24 11.43
CA MET A 23 -16.43 12.46 10.30
C MET A 23 -15.15 11.64 10.46
N VAL A 24 -15.24 10.33 10.27
CA VAL A 24 -14.04 9.50 10.05
C VAL A 24 -13.80 9.40 8.56
N ARG A 25 -13.10 10.40 7.99
CA ARG A 25 -12.51 10.28 6.65
C ARG A 25 -11.00 10.21 6.74
N ARG A 26 -10.47 9.21 7.46
CA ARG A 26 -9.10 8.76 7.21
C ARG A 26 -9.15 8.02 5.88
N LYS A 27 -8.77 8.69 4.79
CA LYS A 27 -8.48 8.03 3.52
C LYS A 27 -7.20 7.24 3.72
N THR A 28 -7.31 6.03 4.28
CA THR A 28 -6.22 5.07 4.23
C THR A 28 -6.04 4.75 2.75
N ALA A 29 -4.90 5.16 2.18
CA ALA A 29 -4.55 4.73 0.84
C ALA A 29 -4.59 3.20 0.80
N PRO A 30 -5.12 2.58 -0.26
CA PRO A 30 -5.11 1.14 -0.38
C PRO A 30 -3.68 0.62 -0.22
N LEU A 31 -3.51 -0.48 0.51
CA LEU A 31 -2.23 -1.17 0.62
C LEU A 31 -1.87 -1.65 -0.79
N VAL A 32 -0.72 -1.22 -1.32
CA VAL A 32 -0.25 -1.67 -2.64
C VAL A 32 0.39 -3.04 -2.44
N ASP A 33 -0.27 -4.11 -2.91
CA ASP A 33 0.25 -5.47 -2.82
C ASP A 33 1.42 -5.74 -3.78
N GLY A 34 1.52 -4.97 -4.88
CA GLY A 34 2.60 -5.04 -5.85
C GLY A 34 2.38 -4.22 -7.10
N VAL A 35 3.41 -4.17 -7.95
CA VAL A 35 3.49 -3.28 -9.12
C VAL A 35 4.03 -4.06 -10.31
N LEU A 36 3.42 -3.87 -11.49
CA LEU A 36 3.91 -4.39 -12.77
C LEU A 36 4.46 -3.24 -13.61
N VAL A 37 5.72 -3.37 -14.04
CA VAL A 37 6.41 -2.42 -14.93
C VAL A 37 6.64 -3.11 -16.28
N ILE A 38 6.18 -2.48 -17.36
CA ILE A 38 6.47 -2.93 -18.73
C ILE A 38 7.42 -1.93 -19.36
N ALA A 39 8.62 -2.38 -19.71
CA ALA A 39 9.64 -1.51 -20.30
C ALA A 39 10.28 -2.15 -21.52
N GLU A 40 10.68 -1.32 -22.48
CA GLU A 40 11.64 -1.72 -23.49
C GLU A 40 13.01 -1.93 -22.83
N GLY A 41 13.75 -2.96 -23.24
CA GLY A 41 15.02 -3.29 -22.60
C GLY A 41 14.90 -4.05 -21.28
N ALA A 42 13.70 -4.35 -20.76
CA ALA A 42 13.54 -5.21 -19.56
C ALA A 42 13.92 -6.69 -19.80
N SER A 43 14.36 -7.05 -21.01
CA SER A 43 15.08 -8.31 -21.30
C SER A 43 16.53 -8.27 -20.80
N ASP A 44 17.12 -7.08 -20.67
CA ASP A 44 18.45 -6.89 -20.09
C ASP A 44 18.36 -7.00 -18.56
N PRO A 45 19.15 -7.89 -17.93
CA PRO A 45 19.12 -8.08 -16.48
C PRO A 45 19.52 -6.82 -15.70
N VAL A 46 20.38 -5.96 -16.25
CA VAL A 46 20.81 -4.69 -15.61
C VAL A 46 19.63 -3.72 -15.58
N VAL A 47 19.01 -3.46 -16.74
CA VAL A 47 17.82 -2.60 -16.84
C VAL A 47 16.69 -3.11 -15.94
N ARG A 48 16.50 -4.43 -15.88
CA ARG A 48 15.50 -5.05 -15.02
C ARG A 48 15.78 -4.84 -13.54
N ALA A 49 17.04 -4.94 -13.11
CA ALA A 49 17.44 -4.69 -11.73
C ALA A 49 17.22 -3.21 -11.35
N ASP A 50 17.69 -2.30 -12.20
CA ASP A 50 17.57 -0.84 -11.98
C ASP A 50 16.09 -0.42 -11.87
N LEU A 51 15.23 -0.94 -12.74
CA LEU A 51 13.78 -0.66 -12.69
C LEU A 51 13.11 -1.24 -11.43
N THR A 52 13.55 -2.42 -10.99
CA THR A 52 13.03 -3.07 -9.78
C THR A 52 13.36 -2.21 -8.55
N GLU A 53 14.60 -1.76 -8.44
CA GLU A 53 15.06 -0.91 -7.34
C GLU A 53 14.37 0.46 -7.37
N ALA A 54 14.34 1.11 -8.53
CA ALA A 54 13.72 2.41 -8.68
C ALA A 54 12.23 2.40 -8.32
N ALA A 55 11.49 1.37 -8.77
CA ALA A 55 10.07 1.22 -8.44
C ALA A 55 9.84 0.91 -6.96
N ALA A 56 10.68 0.05 -6.36
CA ALA A 56 10.61 -0.27 -4.93
C ALA A 56 10.77 0.99 -4.06
N VAL A 57 11.76 1.83 -4.37
CA VAL A 57 12.01 3.10 -3.66
C VAL A 57 10.89 4.11 -3.91
N ALA A 58 10.50 4.31 -5.18
CA ALA A 58 9.51 5.32 -5.52
C ALA A 58 8.14 5.03 -4.91
N LEU A 59 7.75 3.76 -4.84
CA LEU A 59 6.43 3.33 -4.42
C LEU A 59 6.40 2.77 -2.99
N HIS A 60 7.55 2.77 -2.30
CA HIS A 60 7.70 2.22 -0.94
C HIS A 60 7.19 0.77 -0.83
N VAL A 61 7.49 -0.04 -1.85
CA VAL A 61 7.15 -1.46 -1.91
C VAL A 61 8.41 -2.31 -1.80
N ALA A 62 8.27 -3.57 -1.39
CA ALA A 62 9.40 -4.47 -1.33
C ALA A 62 9.84 -4.92 -2.75
N PRO A 63 11.13 -5.20 -3.00
CA PRO A 63 11.60 -5.60 -4.32
C PRO A 63 10.88 -6.83 -4.91
N TYR A 64 10.49 -7.79 -4.07
CA TYR A 64 9.75 -8.99 -4.49
C TYR A 64 8.30 -8.70 -4.90
N GLN A 65 7.78 -7.50 -4.61
CA GLN A 65 6.45 -7.02 -5.02
C GLN A 65 6.49 -6.30 -6.37
N VAL A 66 7.67 -6.12 -6.96
CA VAL A 66 7.85 -5.49 -8.27
C VAL A 66 8.11 -6.56 -9.33
N LEU A 67 7.26 -6.60 -10.34
CA LEU A 67 7.45 -7.44 -11.52
C LEU A 67 7.78 -6.55 -12.72
N VAL A 68 8.90 -6.82 -13.38
CA VAL A 68 9.32 -6.09 -14.58
C VAL A 68 9.29 -7.03 -15.78
N LEU A 69 8.52 -6.67 -16.81
CA LEU A 69 8.37 -7.45 -18.04
C LEU A 69 8.85 -6.66 -19.26
N PRO A 70 9.46 -7.33 -20.26
CA PRO A 70 9.74 -6.71 -21.54
C PRO A 70 8.44 -6.40 -22.29
N ARG A 71 8.41 -5.28 -22.99
CA ARG A 71 7.31 -4.94 -23.90
C ARG A 71 7.27 -5.99 -25.03
N GLY A 72 6.23 -6.81 -25.07
CA GLY A 72 6.02 -7.87 -26.07
C GLY A 72 5.61 -7.36 -27.47
N GLY A 73 6.15 -6.22 -27.91
CA GLY A 73 5.82 -5.60 -29.19
C GLY A 73 7.08 -5.34 -30.01
N GLY A 74 7.56 -6.38 -30.70
CA GLY A 74 8.67 -6.30 -31.66
C GLY A 74 9.25 -7.68 -32.00
N GLN A 75 8.46 -8.52 -32.67
CA GLN A 75 9.03 -9.40 -33.70
C GLN A 75 9.45 -8.54 -34.89
#